data_AF-A0A259K399-F1
#
_entry.id   AF-A0A259K399-F1
#
_cell.length_a   1.000
_cell.length_b   1.000
_cell.length_c   1.000
_cell.angle_alpha   90.00
_cell.angle_beta   90.00
_cell.angle_gamma   90.00
#
_symmetry.space_group_name_H-M   'P 1'
#
loop_
_entity.id
_entity.type
_entity.pdbx_description
1 polymer ?
#
loop_
_entity_poly.entity_id
_entity_poly.type
_entity_poly.pdbx_seq_one_letter_code
_entity_poly.pdbx_strand_id
1 'polypeptide(L)'
;MSHTPHELADEFPQDRDLIHRLKQDDAHFARLAEAYHTVNRAIHRIESEVEPASDERAEELKKERLALADDLSAMLAKARTPA
;
A
#
# COMPACT_ATOMS: atom_id res chain seq x y z
N MET A 1 9.02 -12.39 -12.65
CA MET A 1 8.62 -10.98 -12.44
C MET A 1 7.18 -10.99 -11.94
N SER A 2 6.97 -11.13 -10.62
CA SER A 2 5.60 -11.10 -10.06
C SER A 2 5.10 -9.66 -10.06
N HIS A 3 4.34 -9.31 -11.09
CA HIS A 3 3.61 -8.06 -11.15
C HIS A 3 2.44 -8.18 -10.16
N THR A 4 2.64 -7.78 -8.91
CA THR A 4 1.53 -7.71 -7.96
C THR A 4 0.67 -6.52 -8.39
N PRO A 5 -0.59 -6.71 -8.77
CA PRO A 5 -1.47 -5.60 -9.13
C PRO A 5 -1.70 -4.70 -7.92
N HIS A 6 -2.01 -3.41 -8.11
CA HIS A 6 -2.19 -2.42 -7.04
C HIS A 6 -0.92 -2.12 -6.23
N GLU A 7 0.22 -1.95 -6.89
CA GLU A 7 1.39 -1.40 -6.22
C GLU A 7 1.17 0.08 -5.90
N LEU A 8 1.75 0.55 -4.79
CA LEU A 8 1.61 1.94 -4.33
C LEU A 8 1.97 2.97 -5.41
N ALA A 9 2.97 2.66 -6.24
CA ALA A 9 3.40 3.51 -7.35
C ALA A 9 2.41 3.58 -8.52
N ASP A 10 1.51 2.60 -8.64
CA ASP A 10 0.46 2.57 -9.65
C ASP A 10 -0.82 3.26 -9.16
N GLU A 11 -1.08 3.23 -7.85
CA GLU A 11 -2.20 3.94 -7.21
C GLU A 11 -1.95 5.45 -7.12
N PHE A 12 -0.68 5.86 -7.00
CA PHE A 12 -0.25 7.26 -6.92
C PHE A 12 0.79 7.60 -8.01
N PRO A 13 0.42 7.53 -9.31
CA PRO A 13 1.37 7.66 -10.41
C PRO A 13 2.03 9.04 -10.47
N GLN A 14 1.31 10.11 -10.06
CA GLN A 14 1.86 11.46 -9.98
C GLN A 14 2.87 11.67 -8.85
N ASP A 15 2.91 10.78 -7.86
CA ASP A 15 3.74 10.93 -6.67
C ASP A 15 4.91 9.93 -6.63
N ARG A 16 5.23 9.25 -7.74
CA ARG A 16 6.28 8.20 -7.77
C ARG A 16 7.62 8.68 -7.20
N ASP A 17 8.10 9.86 -7.60
CA ASP A 17 9.36 10.42 -7.11
C ASP A 17 9.27 10.79 -5.62
N LEU A 18 8.11 11.30 -5.18
CA LEU A 18 7.86 11.66 -3.80
C LEU A 18 7.79 10.42 -2.90
N ILE A 19 7.11 9.36 -3.36
CA ILE A 19 7.08 8.05 -2.71
C ILE A 19 8.48 7.49 -2.56
N HIS A 20 9.29 7.53 -3.62
CA HIS A 20 10.67 7.05 -3.55
C HIS A 20 11.48 7.83 -2.51
N ARG A 21 11.38 9.16 -2.50
CA ARG A 21 12.04 10.02 -1.50
C ARG A 21 11.55 9.70 -0.08
N LEU A 22 10.24 9.67 0.15
CA LEU A 22 9.67 9.41 1.48
C LEU A 22 10.01 8.01 1.98
N LYS A 23 10.12 6.99 1.12
CA LYS A 23 10.59 5.65 1.53
C LYS A 23 12.04 5.66 2.01
N GLN A 24 12.87 6.61 1.57
CA GLN A 24 14.26 6.74 1.99
C GLN A 24 14.42 7.65 3.21
N ASP A 25 13.67 8.75 3.23
CA ASP A 25 13.84 9.84 4.20
C ASP A 25 12.88 9.74 5.40
N ASP A 26 11.76 9.03 5.27
CA ASP A 26 10.74 8.86 6.31
C ASP A 26 10.54 7.38 6.66
N ALA A 27 11.09 6.97 7.81
CA ALA A 27 10.99 5.60 8.31
C ALA A 27 9.55 5.17 8.61
N HIS A 28 8.64 6.10 8.92
CA HIS A 28 7.23 5.79 9.12
C HIS A 28 6.55 5.50 7.78
N PHE A 29 6.80 6.35 6.77
CA PHE A 29 6.31 6.12 5.41
C PHE A 29 6.80 4.80 4.84
N ALA A 30 8.08 4.48 5.03
CA ALA A 30 8.67 3.22 4.59
C ALA A 30 7.94 2.00 5.18
N ARG A 31 7.63 2.02 6.49
CA ARG A 31 6.88 0.95 7.17
C ARG A 31 5.46 0.83 6.66
N LEU A 32 4.75 1.95 6.46
CA LEU A 32 3.39 1.93 5.93
C LEU A 32 3.35 1.40 4.49
N ALA A 33 4.31 1.81 3.66
CA ALA A 33 4.42 1.30 2.30
C ALA A 33 4.69 -0.21 2.29
N GLU A 34 5.59 -0.70 3.14
CA GLU A 34 5.86 -2.14 3.28
C GLU A 34 4.65 -2.93 3.79
N ALA A 35 3.93 -2.41 4.78
CA ALA A 35 2.68 -2.99 5.28
C ALA A 35 1.64 -3.07 4.15
N TYR A 36 1.47 -1.99 3.39
CA TYR A 36 0.57 -1.94 2.24
C TYR A 36 0.92 -3.01 1.21
N HIS A 37 2.20 -3.12 0.82
CA HIS A 37 2.66 -4.17 -0.10
C HIS A 37 2.39 -5.57 0.45
N THR A 38 2.56 -5.79 1.75
CA THR A 38 2.33 -7.09 2.41
C THR A 38 0.86 -7.47 2.38
N VAL A 39 -0.03 -6.55 2.77
CA VAL A 39 -1.49 -6.75 2.76
C VAL A 39 -1.98 -6.99 1.35
N ASN A 40 -1.52 -6.18 0.39
CA ASN A 40 -1.92 -6.32 -1.01
C ASN A 40 -1.48 -7.68 -1.61
N ARG A 41 -0.27 -8.17 -1.27
CA ARG A 41 0.16 -9.51 -1.62
C ARG A 41 -0.70 -10.61 -0.97
N ALA A 42 -1.12 -10.42 0.27
CA ALA A 42 -2.00 -11.36 0.96
C ALA A 42 -3.38 -11.44 0.28
N ILE A 43 -3.98 -10.28 -0.02
CA ILE A 43 -5.25 -10.20 -0.77
C ILE A 43 -5.10 -10.91 -2.12
N HIS A 44 -4.03 -10.60 -2.87
CA HIS A 44 -3.81 -11.21 -4.18
C HIS A 44 -3.66 -12.73 -4.13
N ARG A 45 -3.01 -13.28 -3.08
CA ARG A 45 -2.92 -14.74 -2.89
C ARG A 45 -4.28 -15.38 -2.59
N ILE A 46 -5.09 -14.72 -1.79
CA ILE A 46 -6.45 -15.17 -1.46
C ILE A 46 -7.34 -15.11 -2.72
N GLU A 47 -7.32 -13.99 -3.45
CA GLU A 47 -8.09 -13.81 -4.69
C GLU A 47 -7.66 -14.75 -5.81
N SER A 48 -6.39 -15.16 -5.83
CA SER A 48 -5.86 -16.15 -6.78
C SER A 48 -6.13 -17.60 -6.35
N GLU A 49 -6.93 -17.82 -5.30
CA GLU A 49 -7.23 -19.13 -4.71
C GLU A 49 -5.98 -19.93 -4.28
N VAL A 50 -4.85 -19.24 -4.07
CA VAL A 50 -3.57 -19.84 -3.66
C VAL A 50 -3.57 -20.14 -2.17
N GLU A 51 -4.18 -19.27 -1.36
CA GLU A 51 -4.39 -19.47 0.06
C GLU A 51 -5.89 -19.55 0.38
N PRO A 52 -6.38 -20.62 1.03
CA PRO A 52 -7.73 -20.65 1.55
C PRO A 52 -7.84 -19.67 2.72
N ALA A 53 -8.67 -18.63 2.55
CA ALA A 53 -9.03 -17.71 3.61
C ALA A 53 -10.55 -17.65 3.74
N SER A 54 -11.04 -17.35 4.94
CA SER A 54 -12.45 -17.02 5.12
C SER A 54 -12.78 -15.68 4.45
N ASP A 55 -14.03 -15.52 4.03
CA ASP A 55 -14.54 -14.24 3.48
C ASP A 55 -14.29 -13.09 4.47
N GLU A 56 -14.45 -13.35 5.76
CA GLU A 56 -14.17 -12.39 6.84
C GLU A 56 -12.71 -11.92 6.82
N ARG A 57 -11.76 -12.84 6.66
CA ARG A 57 -10.33 -12.50 6.60
C ARG A 57 -9.98 -11.71 5.33
N ALA A 58 -10.60 -12.06 4.20
CA ALA A 58 -10.43 -11.31 2.96
C ALA A 58 -10.95 -9.86 3.10
N GLU A 59 -12.12 -9.68 3.71
CA GLU A 59 -12.71 -8.37 3.95
C GLU A 59 -11.91 -7.53 4.97
N GLU A 60 -11.36 -8.14 6.02
CA GLU A 60 -10.43 -7.48 6.94
C GLU A 60 -9.19 -6.94 6.21
N LEU A 61 -8.56 -7.77 5.38
CA LEU A 61 -7.37 -7.36 4.62
C LEU A 61 -7.69 -6.22 3.64
N LYS A 62 -8.85 -6.25 2.97
CA LYS A 62 -9.28 -5.15 2.09
C LYS A 62 -9.46 -3.84 2.87
N LYS A 63 -10.05 -3.89 4.06
CA LYS A 63 -10.18 -2.71 4.94
C LYS A 63 -8.82 -2.20 5.40
N GLU A 64 -7.91 -3.10 5.75
CA GLU A 64 -6.55 -2.76 6.14
C GLU A 64 -5.80 -2.10 4.98
N ARG A 65 -5.91 -2.62 3.75
CA ARG A 65 -5.34 -2.00 2.55
C ARG A 65 -5.86 -0.58 2.36
N LEU A 66 -7.18 -0.36 2.52
CA LEU A 66 -7.79 0.95 2.37
C LEU A 66 -7.26 1.94 3.43
N ALA A 67 -7.20 1.53 4.70
CA ALA A 67 -6.67 2.37 5.77
C ALA A 67 -5.21 2.75 5.53
N LEU A 68 -4.38 1.79 5.08
CA LEU A 68 -2.99 2.05 4.72
C LEU A 68 -2.85 3.00 3.53
N ALA A 69 -3.71 2.89 2.52
CA ALA A 69 -3.75 3.81 1.39
C ALA A 69 -4.11 5.24 1.84
N ASP A 70 -5.09 5.38 2.74
CA ASP A 70 -5.50 6.67 3.29
C ASP A 70 -4.35 7.34 4.08
N ASP A 71 -3.65 6.58 4.94
CA ASP A 71 -2.50 7.08 5.69
C ASP A 71 -1.36 7.53 4.75
N LEU A 72 -1.03 6.70 3.75
CA LEU A 72 -0.01 7.03 2.76
C LEU A 72 -0.39 8.28 1.95
N SER A 73 -1.65 8.38 1.54
CA SER A 73 -2.19 9.56 0.83
C SER A 73 -2.09 10.83 1.69
N ALA A 74 -2.41 10.74 2.98
CA ALA A 74 -2.30 11.87 3.91
C ALA A 74 -0.84 12.33 4.06
N MET A 75 0.11 11.40 4.16
CA MET A 75 1.54 11.72 4.20
C MET A 75 2.02 12.35 2.90
N LEU A 76 1.60 11.83 1.74
CA LEU A 76 1.93 12.41 0.44
C LEU A 76 1.36 13.82 0.28
N ALA A 77 0.10 14.04 0.69
CA ALA A 77 -0.52 15.35 0.68
C ALA A 77 0.25 16.35 1.58
N LYS A 78 0.67 15.93 2.77
CA LYS A 78 1.48 16.75 3.67
C LYS A 78 2.85 17.08 3.08
N ALA A 79 3.48 16.12 2.41
CA ALA A 79 4.79 16.33 1.80
C ALA A 79 4.75 17.21 0.52
N ARG A 80 3.61 17.24 -0.20
CA ARG A 80 3.38 18.13 -1.35
C ARG A 80 3.22 19.60 -0.99
N THR A 81 2.73 19.88 0.22
CA THR A 81 2.52 21.24 0.70
C THR A 81 3.57 21.55 1.76
N PRO A 82 4.81 21.91 1.35
CA PRO A 82 5.76 22.46 2.30
C PRO A 82 5.17 23.77 2.87
N ALA A 83 5.09 23.85 4.19
CA ALA A 83 4.67 25.05 4.91
C ALA A 83 5.60 26.23 4.63
#